data_AF-A0A924MAU9-F1
#
_entry.id   AF-A0A924MAU9-F1
#
_cell.length_a   1.000
_cell.length_b   1.000
_cell.length_c   1.000
_cell.angle_alpha   90.00
_cell.angle_beta   90.00
_cell.angle_gamma   90.00
#
_symmetry.space_group_name_H-M   'P 1'
#
loop_
_entity.id
_entity.type
_entity.pdbx_description
1 polymer ?
#
loop_
_entity_poly.entity_id
_entity_poly.type
_entity_poly.pdbx_seq_one_letter_code
_entity_poly.pdbx_strand_id
1 'polypeptide(L)'
;LMHANNEIGNMLSLHEVGNICKKYQAVFHSDTVQTVGHFPFDLRNTPVHFITGAGHKFHGPKGVGILYINENVKIEPFVHGGSQERNMRAGTENLYGIVGFAKALDIATKHYESDNVYIKDLKQYMIEQLQKHIPDVGFNGDSQGNSLYAVLSVSIPKTEISEMLLFNLDINGICASGGSACTSGADQGSHVIRAIDNNPNRVTVRFSFSKHNTTQEIDTVIEQLKTII
;
A
#
# COMPACT_ATOMS: atom_id res chain seq x y z
N LEU A 1 -10.89 -1.22 -8.51
CA LEU A 1 -10.15 0.02 -8.14
C LEU A 1 -9.40 -0.24 -6.84
N MET A 2 -8.31 0.46 -6.53
CA MET A 2 -7.63 0.28 -5.24
C MET A 2 -8.34 1.09 -4.15
N HIS A 3 -8.60 0.50 -2.99
CA HIS A 3 -9.10 1.23 -1.82
C HIS A 3 -8.05 2.22 -1.32
N ALA A 4 -6.79 1.84 -1.40
CA ALA A 4 -5.67 2.73 -1.15
C ALA A 4 -4.54 2.45 -2.14
N ASN A 5 -3.99 3.49 -2.74
CA ASN A 5 -2.90 3.35 -3.68
C ASN A 5 -1.61 2.96 -2.95
N ASN A 6 -0.94 1.91 -3.42
CA ASN A 6 0.29 1.39 -2.81
C ASN A 6 1.55 2.24 -3.10
N GLU A 7 1.49 3.20 -4.03
CA GLU A 7 2.60 4.07 -4.39
C GLU A 7 2.50 5.45 -3.74
N ILE A 8 1.31 6.05 -3.73
CA ILE A 8 1.07 7.42 -3.23
C ILE A 8 0.21 7.49 -1.96
N GLY A 9 -0.33 6.36 -1.51
CA GLY A 9 -1.11 6.28 -0.27
C GLY A 9 -2.54 6.80 -0.36
N ASN A 10 -2.91 7.57 -1.38
CA ASN A 10 -4.28 8.11 -1.55
C ASN A 10 -5.36 7.06 -1.35
N MET A 11 -6.38 7.43 -0.57
CA MET A 11 -7.54 6.61 -0.27
C MET A 11 -8.68 6.91 -1.27
N LEU A 12 -9.40 5.86 -1.65
CA LEU A 12 -10.61 5.92 -2.46
C LEU A 12 -11.83 5.71 -1.56
N SER A 13 -12.87 6.53 -1.68
CA SER A 13 -14.12 6.30 -0.95
C SER A 13 -14.89 5.11 -1.53
N LEU A 14 -14.87 3.97 -0.82
CA LEU A 14 -15.63 2.76 -1.23
C LEU A 14 -17.13 3.03 -1.31
N HIS A 15 -17.66 3.87 -0.42
CA HIS A 15 -19.08 4.21 -0.40
C HIS A 15 -19.47 5.05 -1.61
N GLU A 16 -18.71 6.09 -1.95
CA GLU A 16 -19.02 6.93 -3.12
C GLU A 16 -18.93 6.14 -4.42
N VAL A 17 -17.84 5.40 -4.61
CA VAL A 17 -17.64 4.58 -5.82
C VAL A 17 -18.69 3.48 -5.89
N GLY A 18 -18.93 2.75 -4.80
CA GLY A 18 -19.91 1.68 -4.80
C GLY A 18 -21.34 2.18 -5.03
N ASN A 19 -21.69 3.37 -4.54
CA ASN A 19 -22.98 4.01 -4.85
C ASN A 19 -23.09 4.39 -6.34
N ILE A 20 -22.01 4.88 -6.96
CA ILE A 20 -21.96 5.13 -8.40
C ILE A 20 -22.13 3.82 -9.17
N CYS A 21 -21.39 2.77 -8.80
CA CYS A 21 -21.51 1.45 -9.42
C CYS A 21 -22.95 0.91 -9.29
N LYS A 22 -23.57 1.02 -8.12
CA LYS A 22 -24.97 0.62 -7.89
C LYS A 22 -25.94 1.41 -8.78
N LYS A 23 -25.76 2.72 -8.91
CA LYS A 23 -26.58 3.59 -9.80
C LYS A 23 -26.54 3.12 -11.26
N TYR A 24 -25.38 2.69 -11.74
CA TYR A 24 -25.18 2.24 -13.12
C TYR A 24 -25.16 0.72 -13.29
N GLN A 25 -25.60 -0.03 -12.27
CA GLN A 25 -25.63 -1.50 -12.29
C GLN A 25 -24.27 -2.14 -12.65
N ALA A 26 -23.17 -1.50 -12.28
CA ALA A 26 -21.82 -1.99 -12.51
C ALA A 26 -21.34 -2.85 -11.34
N VAL A 27 -20.55 -3.87 -11.67
CA VAL A 27 -19.83 -4.69 -10.69
C VAL A 27 -18.64 -3.91 -10.14
N PHE A 28 -18.48 -3.93 -8.82
CA PHE A 28 -17.41 -3.21 -8.13
C PHE A 28 -16.50 -4.16 -7.36
N HIS A 29 -15.29 -4.35 -7.90
CA HIS A 29 -14.17 -4.95 -7.20
C HIS A 29 -13.26 -3.84 -6.65
N SER A 30 -12.91 -3.96 -5.37
CA SER A 30 -11.89 -3.12 -4.76
C SER A 30 -10.69 -3.93 -4.29
N ASP A 31 -9.50 -3.56 -4.74
CA ASP A 31 -8.26 -4.06 -4.15
C ASP A 31 -8.05 -3.37 -2.81
N THR A 32 -8.18 -4.14 -1.72
CA THR A 32 -8.03 -3.68 -0.34
C THR A 32 -6.73 -4.19 0.30
N VAL A 33 -5.77 -4.68 -0.48
CA VAL A 33 -4.54 -5.30 0.02
C VAL A 33 -3.74 -4.39 0.95
N GLN A 34 -3.77 -3.07 0.73
CA GLN A 34 -3.10 -2.08 1.58
C GLN A 34 -3.91 -1.61 2.80
N THR A 35 -5.15 -2.08 2.95
CA THR A 35 -6.09 -1.57 3.97
C THR A 35 -6.67 -2.67 4.86
N VAL A 36 -6.81 -3.91 4.38
CA VAL A 36 -7.17 -5.06 5.21
C VAL A 36 -6.15 -5.22 6.33
N GLY A 37 -6.63 -5.34 7.58
CA GLY A 37 -5.81 -5.39 8.79
C GLY A 37 -5.33 -4.03 9.30
N HIS A 38 -5.50 -2.96 8.51
CA HIS A 38 -5.10 -1.59 8.85
C HIS A 38 -6.30 -0.67 9.16
N PHE A 39 -7.49 -1.04 8.68
CA PHE A 39 -8.75 -0.31 8.84
C PHE A 39 -9.90 -1.29 9.09
N PRO A 40 -10.96 -0.86 9.79
CA PRO A 40 -12.14 -1.68 9.98
C PRO A 40 -12.92 -1.79 8.67
N PHE A 41 -13.47 -2.97 8.40
CA PHE A 41 -14.33 -3.23 7.24
C PHE A 41 -15.70 -3.71 7.71
N ASP A 42 -16.74 -3.00 7.31
CA ASP A 42 -18.12 -3.47 7.43
C ASP A 42 -18.67 -3.85 6.05
N LEU A 43 -18.38 -5.09 5.65
CA LEU A 43 -18.78 -5.61 4.34
C LEU A 43 -20.30 -5.79 4.19
N ARG A 44 -21.08 -5.72 5.28
CA ARG A 44 -22.54 -5.73 5.20
C ARG A 44 -23.08 -4.40 4.67
N ASN A 45 -22.44 -3.29 5.03
CA ASN A 45 -22.88 -1.94 4.70
C ASN A 45 -22.03 -1.27 3.61
N THR A 46 -20.85 -1.81 3.30
CA THR A 46 -20.00 -1.29 2.22
C THR A 46 -20.51 -1.78 0.86
N PRO A 47 -20.82 -0.89 -0.11
CA PRO A 47 -21.41 -1.25 -1.40
C PRO A 47 -20.39 -1.83 -2.39
N VAL A 48 -19.75 -2.95 -2.04
CA VAL A 48 -18.75 -3.67 -2.84
C VAL A 48 -19.23 -5.07 -3.21
N HIS A 49 -18.88 -5.55 -4.40
CA HIS A 49 -19.14 -6.94 -4.81
C HIS A 49 -17.97 -7.84 -4.44
N PHE A 50 -16.75 -7.30 -4.50
CA PHE A 50 -15.54 -8.03 -4.21
C PHE A 50 -14.53 -7.16 -3.47
N ILE A 51 -13.82 -7.75 -2.50
CA ILE A 51 -12.60 -7.16 -1.95
C ILE A 51 -11.48 -8.19 -1.85
N THR A 52 -10.22 -7.73 -1.92
CA THR A 52 -9.04 -8.61 -1.90
C THR A 52 -8.11 -8.27 -0.74
N GLY A 53 -7.58 -9.28 -0.06
CA GLY A 53 -6.59 -9.13 1.01
C GLY A 53 -5.42 -10.10 0.87
N ALA A 54 -4.23 -9.72 1.34
CA ALA A 54 -3.03 -10.56 1.30
C ALA A 54 -2.32 -10.55 2.65
N GLY A 55 -2.03 -11.74 3.20
CA GLY A 55 -1.57 -11.89 4.59
C GLY A 55 -0.30 -11.10 4.91
N HIS A 56 0.67 -11.14 3.99
CA HIS A 56 1.97 -10.49 4.16
C HIS A 56 1.95 -8.96 4.24
N LYS A 57 0.80 -8.29 4.04
CA LYS A 57 0.68 -6.84 4.22
C LYS A 57 0.40 -6.40 5.64
N PHE A 58 -0.10 -7.31 6.48
CA PHE A 58 -0.35 -7.08 7.90
C PHE A 58 0.38 -8.13 8.75
N HIS A 59 1.62 -8.44 8.37
CA HIS A 59 2.54 -9.36 9.06
C HIS A 59 2.12 -10.83 9.11
N GLY A 60 1.20 -11.26 8.24
CA GLY A 60 0.90 -12.67 8.00
C GLY A 60 1.88 -13.36 7.04
N PRO A 61 1.72 -14.67 6.81
CA PRO A 61 2.59 -15.40 5.90
C PRO A 61 2.39 -14.96 4.43
N LYS A 62 3.48 -15.04 3.65
CA LYS A 62 3.43 -14.90 2.19
C LYS A 62 2.74 -16.13 1.58
N GLY A 63 2.17 -15.97 0.37
CA GLY A 63 1.53 -17.07 -0.36
C GLY A 63 0.09 -17.40 0.06
N VAL A 64 -0.53 -16.58 0.90
CA VAL A 64 -1.95 -16.70 1.29
C VAL A 64 -2.65 -15.34 1.23
N GLY A 65 -3.90 -15.36 0.78
CA GLY A 65 -4.76 -14.19 0.65
C GLY A 65 -6.23 -14.60 0.62
N ILE A 66 -7.10 -13.61 0.49
CA ILE A 66 -8.54 -13.80 0.44
C ILE A 66 -9.14 -13.01 -0.73
N LEU A 67 -10.23 -13.55 -1.27
CA LEU A 67 -11.19 -12.83 -2.09
C LEU A 67 -12.53 -12.94 -1.38
N TYR A 68 -13.06 -11.81 -0.90
CA TYR A 68 -14.45 -11.74 -0.49
C TYR A 68 -15.32 -11.66 -1.74
N ILE A 69 -16.38 -12.46 -1.77
CA ILE A 69 -17.41 -12.46 -2.82
C ILE A 69 -18.74 -12.18 -2.12
N ASN A 70 -19.40 -11.08 -2.50
CA ASN A 70 -20.74 -10.77 -2.01
C ASN A 70 -21.74 -11.82 -2.53
N GLU A 71 -22.69 -12.23 -1.70
CA GLU A 71 -23.68 -13.27 -2.05
C GLU A 71 -24.60 -12.88 -3.22
N ASN A 72 -24.73 -11.58 -3.50
CA ASN A 72 -25.56 -11.06 -4.58
C ASN A 72 -24.93 -11.18 -5.98
N VAL A 73 -23.68 -11.64 -6.08
CA VAL A 73 -23.00 -11.85 -7.36
C VAL A 73 -22.58 -13.32 -7.52
N LYS A 74 -22.74 -13.84 -8.73
CA LYS A 74 -22.26 -15.16 -9.12
C LYS A 74 -21.12 -15.00 -10.11
N ILE A 75 -20.06 -15.78 -9.91
CA ILE A 75 -18.92 -15.87 -10.81
C ILE A 75 -18.57 -17.33 -11.04
N GLU A 76 -17.84 -17.61 -12.11
CA GLU A 76 -17.24 -18.92 -12.33
C GLU A 76 -15.87 -19.00 -11.64
N PRO A 77 -15.45 -20.18 -11.15
CA PRO A 77 -14.14 -20.36 -10.54
C PRO A 77 -13.03 -20.13 -11.58
N PHE A 78 -11.96 -19.44 -11.19
CA PHE A 78 -10.77 -19.27 -12.03
C PHE A 78 -9.89 -20.53 -12.03
N VAL A 79 -9.81 -21.21 -10.89
CA VAL A 79 -9.07 -22.47 -10.74
C VAL A 79 -10.08 -23.61 -10.64
N HIS A 80 -10.20 -24.38 -11.71
CA HIS A 80 -11.13 -25.52 -11.81
C HIS A 80 -10.54 -26.79 -11.19
N GLY A 81 -11.41 -27.68 -10.70
CA GLY A 81 -11.03 -28.96 -10.09
C GLY A 81 -12.04 -29.42 -9.04
N GLY A 82 -11.57 -29.80 -7.85
CA GLY A 82 -12.40 -30.22 -6.74
C GLY A 82 -13.31 -29.12 -6.15
N SER A 83 -14.10 -29.49 -5.15
CA SER A 83 -15.16 -28.66 -4.56
C SER A 83 -14.68 -27.76 -3.39
N GLN A 84 -13.38 -27.55 -3.22
CA GLN A 84 -12.83 -26.69 -2.17
C GLN A 84 -13.34 -25.24 -2.29
N GLU A 85 -13.25 -24.48 -1.19
CA GLU A 85 -13.68 -23.07 -1.13
C GLU A 85 -15.09 -22.85 -1.70
N ARG A 86 -16.04 -23.74 -1.38
CA ARG A 86 -17.43 -23.70 -1.86
C ARG A 86 -17.53 -23.78 -3.40
N ASN A 87 -16.70 -24.61 -4.02
CA ASN A 87 -16.56 -24.73 -5.48
C ASN A 87 -15.96 -23.50 -6.19
N MET A 88 -15.42 -22.52 -5.45
CA MET A 88 -14.90 -21.28 -6.05
C MET A 88 -13.42 -21.33 -6.41
N ARG A 89 -12.64 -22.21 -5.77
CA ARG A 89 -11.21 -22.35 -6.01
C ARG A 89 -10.77 -23.76 -5.66
N ALA A 90 -10.43 -24.54 -6.66
CA ALA A 90 -9.94 -25.91 -6.47
C ALA A 90 -8.52 -25.96 -5.88
N GLY A 91 -8.21 -27.12 -5.29
CA GLY A 91 -6.89 -27.46 -4.75
C GLY A 91 -6.88 -27.53 -3.23
N THR A 92 -6.14 -28.49 -2.69
CA THR A 92 -6.03 -28.72 -1.24
C THR A 92 -5.68 -27.44 -0.49
N GLU A 93 -6.39 -27.21 0.61
CA GLU A 93 -6.31 -26.00 1.40
C GLU A 93 -4.93 -25.85 2.04
N ASN A 94 -4.35 -24.65 1.92
CA ASN A 94 -3.12 -24.30 2.61
C ASN A 94 -3.43 -24.02 4.10
N LEU A 95 -3.68 -25.07 4.88
CA LEU A 95 -4.17 -24.96 6.26
C LEU A 95 -3.28 -24.08 7.16
N TYR A 96 -1.95 -24.27 7.14
CA TYR A 96 -1.04 -23.46 7.94
C TYR A 96 -1.01 -21.99 7.49
N GLY A 97 -1.09 -21.75 6.17
CA GLY A 97 -1.23 -20.41 5.61
C GLY A 97 -2.53 -19.74 6.06
N ILE A 98 -3.65 -20.45 6.00
CA ILE A 98 -4.97 -19.95 6.42
C ILE A 98 -4.98 -19.61 7.92
N VAL A 99 -4.44 -20.49 8.77
CA VAL A 99 -4.33 -20.24 10.22
C VAL A 99 -3.43 -19.04 10.49
N GLY A 100 -2.29 -18.94 9.82
CA GLY A 100 -1.37 -17.80 9.96
C GLY A 100 -2.00 -16.49 9.48
N PHE A 101 -2.73 -16.51 8.37
CA PHE A 101 -3.47 -15.35 7.86
C PHE A 101 -4.52 -14.90 8.88
N ALA A 102 -5.35 -15.82 9.37
CA ALA A 102 -6.40 -15.51 10.33
C ALA A 102 -5.83 -14.93 11.63
N LYS A 103 -4.73 -15.51 12.14
CA LYS A 103 -4.11 -15.00 13.35
C LYS A 103 -3.47 -13.63 13.16
N ALA A 104 -2.80 -13.40 12.04
CA ALA A 104 -2.23 -12.09 11.72
C ALA A 104 -3.33 -11.02 11.59
N LEU A 105 -4.45 -11.35 10.93
CA LEU A 105 -5.57 -10.44 10.79
C LEU A 105 -6.24 -10.12 12.15
N ASP A 106 -6.40 -11.11 13.03
CA ASP A 106 -6.91 -10.92 14.40
C ASP A 106 -6.03 -9.93 15.19
N ILE A 107 -4.71 -10.13 15.16
CA ILE A 107 -3.75 -9.24 15.84
C ILE A 107 -3.81 -7.84 15.23
N ALA A 108 -3.69 -7.72 13.90
CA ALA A 108 -3.66 -6.43 13.22
C ALA A 108 -4.95 -5.63 13.48
N THR A 109 -6.11 -6.28 13.40
CA THR A 109 -7.41 -5.63 13.65
C THR A 109 -7.62 -5.25 15.11
N LYS A 110 -7.00 -5.92 16.08
CA LYS A 110 -7.07 -5.51 17.50
C LYS A 110 -6.24 -4.27 17.82
N HIS A 111 -5.14 -4.06 17.09
CA HIS A 111 -4.18 -3.00 17.34
C HIS A 111 -4.25 -1.85 16.32
N TYR A 112 -5.17 -1.91 15.34
CA TYR A 112 -5.16 -0.99 14.20
C TYR A 112 -5.23 0.49 14.61
N GLU A 113 -5.95 0.84 15.68
CA GLU A 113 -6.05 2.24 16.15
C GLU A 113 -4.74 2.73 16.73
N SER A 114 -4.13 1.96 17.64
CA SER A 114 -2.83 2.31 18.23
C SER A 114 -1.72 2.32 17.19
N ASP A 115 -1.71 1.33 16.29
CA ASP A 115 -0.73 1.23 15.21
C ASP A 115 -0.91 2.40 14.22
N ASN A 116 -2.16 2.78 13.89
CA ASN A 116 -2.44 3.94 13.03
C ASN A 116 -1.90 5.24 13.65
N VAL A 117 -2.20 5.53 14.92
CA VAL A 117 -1.70 6.74 15.59
C VAL A 117 -0.17 6.77 15.57
N TYR A 118 0.47 5.70 16.04
CA TYR A 118 1.94 5.63 16.12
C TYR A 118 2.61 5.79 14.76
N ILE A 119 2.14 5.05 13.75
CA ILE A 119 2.75 5.07 12.41
C ILE A 119 2.47 6.41 11.71
N LYS A 120 1.30 7.01 11.95
CA LYS A 120 0.98 8.34 11.43
C LYS A 120 1.92 9.40 12.01
N ASP A 121 2.24 9.32 13.30
CA ASP A 121 3.21 10.22 13.94
C ASP A 121 4.61 10.06 13.33
N LEU A 122 5.04 8.82 13.04
CA LEU A 122 6.30 8.57 12.30
C LEU A 122 6.27 9.18 10.89
N LYS A 123 5.18 8.98 10.15
CA LYS A 123 5.02 9.58 8.81
C LYS A 123 5.09 11.10 8.87
N GLN A 124 4.40 11.71 9.83
CA GLN A 124 4.39 13.16 10.01
C GLN A 124 5.78 13.68 10.40
N TYR A 125 6.46 12.99 11.32
CA TYR A 125 7.84 13.32 11.69
C TYR A 125 8.77 13.29 10.48
N MET A 126 8.67 12.26 9.63
CA MET A 126 9.48 12.18 8.41
C MET A 126 9.17 13.33 7.43
N ILE A 127 7.89 13.69 7.26
CA ILE A 127 7.49 14.83 6.42
C ILE A 127 8.17 16.13 6.91
N GLU A 128 8.09 16.39 8.22
CA GLU A 128 8.67 17.60 8.82
C GLU A 128 10.19 17.65 8.68
N GLN A 129 10.88 16.53 8.93
CA GLN A 129 12.33 16.48 8.78
C GLN A 129 12.76 16.63 7.31
N LEU A 130 12.05 16.01 6.37
CA LEU A 130 12.31 16.17 4.95
C LEU A 130 12.15 17.64 4.54
N GLN A 131 11.03 18.27 4.88
CA GLN A 131 10.78 19.68 4.53
C GLN A 131 11.81 20.63 5.14
N LYS A 132 12.29 20.33 6.34
CA LYS A 132 13.29 21.13 7.04
C LYS A 132 14.69 21.01 6.42
N HIS A 133 15.04 19.84 5.89
CA HIS A 133 16.42 19.50 5.55
C HIS A 133 16.69 19.29 4.07
N ILE A 134 15.68 19.00 3.27
CA ILE A 134 15.81 18.74 1.83
C ILE A 134 15.11 19.88 1.07
N PRO A 135 15.86 20.85 0.51
CA PRO A 135 15.28 21.96 -0.23
C PRO A 135 14.43 21.47 -1.40
N ASP A 136 13.30 22.15 -1.65
CA ASP A 136 12.37 21.82 -2.74
C ASP A 136 11.84 20.36 -2.70
N VAL A 137 11.81 19.71 -1.54
CA VAL A 137 11.14 18.40 -1.43
C VAL A 137 9.63 18.53 -1.60
N GLY A 138 9.05 17.66 -2.41
CA GLY A 138 7.62 17.51 -2.60
C GLY A 138 7.10 16.17 -2.10
N PHE A 139 5.78 16.01 -2.12
CA PHE A 139 5.12 14.76 -1.79
C PHE A 139 4.08 14.44 -2.86
N ASN A 140 4.10 13.21 -3.36
CA ASN A 140 3.15 12.76 -4.36
C ASN A 140 1.80 12.45 -3.70
N GLY A 141 0.73 12.79 -4.40
CA GLY A 141 -0.63 12.53 -3.93
C GLY A 141 -1.02 13.36 -2.71
N ASP A 142 -2.01 12.88 -1.95
CA ASP A 142 -2.57 13.59 -0.79
C ASP A 142 -1.93 13.09 0.52
N SER A 143 -0.59 13.12 0.57
CA SER A 143 0.18 12.46 1.65
C SER A 143 -0.16 12.97 3.06
N GLN A 144 -0.62 14.22 3.21
CA GLN A 144 -1.02 14.82 4.49
C GLN A 144 -2.55 14.82 4.73
N GLY A 145 -3.35 14.49 3.71
CA GLY A 145 -4.81 14.43 3.79
C GLY A 145 -5.32 13.00 3.87
N ASN A 146 -6.18 12.62 2.92
CA ASN A 146 -6.83 11.32 2.88
C ASN A 146 -5.92 10.25 2.24
N SER A 147 -4.92 9.81 3.01
CA SER A 147 -3.90 8.84 2.61
C SER A 147 -3.65 7.79 3.69
N LEU A 148 -3.12 6.64 3.30
CA LEU A 148 -2.54 5.65 4.20
C LEU A 148 -1.53 6.29 5.15
N TYR A 149 -1.66 5.95 6.44
CA TYR A 149 -0.71 6.33 7.47
C TYR A 149 0.66 5.67 7.28
N ALA A 150 0.69 4.48 6.65
CA ALA A 150 1.90 3.68 6.48
C ALA A 150 2.67 3.98 5.18
N VAL A 151 2.22 4.89 4.31
CA VAL A 151 2.88 5.17 3.02
C VAL A 151 3.17 6.66 2.91
N LEU A 152 4.43 6.99 2.60
CA LEU A 152 4.87 8.32 2.22
C LEU A 152 5.56 8.25 0.86
N SER A 153 5.03 8.98 -0.11
CA SER A 153 5.61 9.09 -1.44
C SER A 153 6.24 10.46 -1.60
N VAL A 154 7.57 10.49 -1.64
CA VAL A 154 8.37 11.71 -1.68
C VAL A 154 8.77 11.99 -3.12
N SER A 155 8.66 13.25 -3.54
CA SER A 155 9.10 13.76 -4.82
C SER A 155 10.32 14.65 -4.61
N ILE A 156 11.48 14.16 -5.02
CA ILE A 156 12.78 14.78 -4.75
C ILE A 156 13.27 15.47 -6.04
N PRO A 157 13.85 16.69 -5.99
CA PRO A 157 14.43 17.31 -7.17
C PRO A 157 15.56 16.44 -7.73
N LYS A 158 15.58 16.25 -9.07
CA LYS A 158 16.59 15.43 -9.74
C LYS A 158 17.96 16.10 -9.66
N THR A 159 18.91 15.38 -9.08
CA THR A 159 20.35 15.67 -9.06
C THR A 159 21.11 14.65 -9.91
N GLU A 160 22.42 14.86 -10.13
CA GLU A 160 23.26 13.91 -10.87
C GLU A 160 23.31 12.51 -10.23
N ILE A 161 23.12 12.42 -8.91
CA ILE A 161 23.19 11.16 -8.13
C ILE A 161 21.79 10.51 -7.99
N SER A 162 20.72 11.20 -8.37
CA SER A 162 19.34 10.75 -8.13
C SER A 162 19.00 9.40 -8.81
N GLU A 163 19.68 9.05 -9.90
CA GLU A 163 19.52 7.75 -10.58
C GLU A 163 20.05 6.58 -9.75
N MET A 164 21.00 6.85 -8.84
CA MET A 164 21.54 5.88 -7.90
C MET A 164 20.96 6.03 -6.49
N LEU A 165 19.92 6.86 -6.28
CA LEU A 165 19.43 7.19 -4.94
C LEU A 165 19.00 5.93 -4.16
N LEU A 166 18.17 5.07 -4.74
CA LEU A 166 17.73 3.84 -4.07
C LEU A 166 18.88 2.87 -3.79
N PHE A 167 19.86 2.82 -4.70
CA PHE A 167 21.05 2.00 -4.53
C PHE A 167 21.95 2.51 -3.39
N ASN A 168 22.11 3.84 -3.28
CA ASN A 168 22.83 4.45 -2.17
C ASN A 168 22.10 4.24 -0.84
N LEU A 169 20.76 4.33 -0.82
CA LEU A 169 19.97 3.99 0.36
C LEU A 169 20.20 2.52 0.78
N ASP A 170 20.16 1.59 -0.17
CA ASP A 170 20.38 0.16 0.08
C ASP A 170 21.78 -0.14 0.63
N ILE A 171 22.84 0.46 0.07
CA ILE A 171 24.21 0.34 0.60
C ILE A 171 24.31 0.83 2.05
N ASN A 172 23.53 1.85 2.40
CA ASN A 172 23.46 2.39 3.76
C ASN A 172 22.45 1.67 4.65
N GLY A 173 21.93 0.51 4.22
CA GLY A 173 21.00 -0.32 4.99
C GLY A 173 19.57 0.21 5.06
N ILE A 174 19.18 1.12 4.16
CA ILE A 174 17.85 1.73 4.12
C ILE A 174 17.05 1.14 2.96
N CYS A 175 15.98 0.41 3.31
CA CYS A 175 15.05 -0.16 2.33
C CYS A 175 13.99 0.88 1.91
N ALA A 176 14.00 1.31 0.65
CA ALA A 176 12.99 2.17 0.04
C ALA A 176 12.61 1.70 -1.39
N SER A 177 11.66 2.36 -2.05
CA SER A 177 11.19 1.96 -3.39
C SER A 177 10.94 3.16 -4.31
N GLY A 178 11.28 3.08 -5.60
CA GLY A 178 11.24 4.22 -6.54
C GLY A 178 9.94 4.44 -7.32
N GLY A 179 8.80 3.92 -6.85
CA GLY A 179 7.65 3.68 -7.73
C GLY A 179 7.96 2.57 -8.75
N SER A 180 7.03 2.23 -9.65
CA SER A 180 7.06 1.02 -10.51
C SER A 180 8.28 0.82 -11.47
N ALA A 181 9.41 1.50 -11.28
CA ALA A 181 10.62 1.38 -12.11
C ALA A 181 11.49 0.14 -11.84
N CYS A 182 11.48 -0.45 -10.63
CA CYS A 182 12.51 -1.42 -10.25
C CYS A 182 12.24 -2.92 -10.57
N THR A 183 11.06 -3.32 -11.03
CA THR A 183 10.73 -4.77 -11.09
C THR A 183 10.56 -5.36 -12.47
N SER A 184 10.50 -4.58 -13.55
CA SER A 184 10.17 -5.10 -14.89
C SER A 184 11.17 -4.76 -15.99
N GLY A 185 12.31 -4.11 -15.68
CA GLY A 185 13.28 -3.67 -16.69
C GLY A 185 12.70 -2.68 -17.72
N ALA A 186 11.54 -2.09 -17.43
CA ALA A 186 10.87 -1.15 -18.29
C ALA A 186 11.24 0.28 -17.88
N ASP A 187 11.95 0.97 -18.75
CA ASP A 187 12.51 2.32 -18.57
C ASP A 187 11.45 3.44 -18.46
N GLN A 188 10.17 3.09 -18.35
CA GLN A 188 9.08 4.06 -18.42
C GLN A 188 8.77 4.73 -17.07
N GLY A 189 9.29 4.22 -15.96
CA GLY A 189 8.96 4.72 -14.61
C GLY A 189 7.58 4.31 -14.11
N SER A 190 7.10 4.90 -13.01
CA SER A 190 5.78 4.58 -12.43
C SER A 190 4.61 5.15 -13.25
N HIS A 191 3.68 4.29 -13.65
CA HIS A 191 2.44 4.71 -14.29
C HIS A 191 1.53 5.54 -13.37
N VAL A 192 1.59 5.32 -12.05
CA VAL A 192 0.84 6.10 -11.06
C VAL A 192 1.40 7.52 -11.00
N ILE A 193 2.72 7.65 -10.89
CA ILE A 193 3.37 8.97 -10.81
C ILE A 193 3.13 9.75 -12.10
N ARG A 194 3.37 9.15 -13.28
CA ARG A 194 3.12 9.83 -14.57
C ARG A 194 1.69 10.34 -14.74
N ALA A 195 0.71 9.68 -14.11
CA ALA A 195 -0.69 10.09 -14.19
C ALA A 195 -1.01 11.35 -13.36
N ILE A 196 -0.21 11.66 -12.34
CA ILE A 196 -0.42 12.82 -11.45
C ILE A 196 0.63 13.93 -11.65
N ASP A 197 1.86 13.55 -12.01
CA ASP A 197 2.98 14.44 -12.28
C ASP A 197 3.95 13.76 -13.26
N ASN A 198 4.18 14.39 -14.40
CA ASN A 198 5.11 13.91 -15.42
C ASN A 198 6.37 14.77 -15.51
N ASN A 199 6.74 15.46 -14.43
CA ASN A 199 7.95 16.26 -14.37
C ASN A 199 9.21 15.36 -14.39
N PRO A 200 10.01 15.40 -15.48
CA PRO A 200 11.21 14.55 -15.59
C PRO A 200 12.34 14.97 -14.65
N ASN A 201 12.25 16.15 -14.04
CA ASN A 201 13.22 16.67 -13.08
C ASN A 201 12.87 16.29 -11.64
N ARG A 202 11.98 15.32 -11.43
CA ARG A 202 11.60 14.80 -10.11
C ARG A 202 11.85 13.30 -10.05
N VAL A 203 12.35 12.83 -8.92
CA VAL A 203 12.53 11.41 -8.62
C VAL A 203 11.65 11.03 -7.46
N THR A 204 10.89 9.94 -7.63
CA THR A 204 10.00 9.44 -6.58
C THR A 204 10.73 8.44 -5.69
N VAL A 205 10.61 8.63 -4.38
CA VAL A 205 11.00 7.64 -3.37
C VAL A 205 9.84 7.41 -2.43
N ARG A 206 9.40 6.15 -2.32
CA ARG A 206 8.37 5.71 -1.39
C ARG A 206 9.03 5.09 -0.17
N PHE A 207 8.73 5.70 0.97
CA PHE A 207 8.95 5.13 2.29
C PHE A 207 7.66 4.49 2.78
N SER A 208 7.78 3.33 3.42
CA SER A 208 6.63 2.62 3.97
C SER A 208 6.96 2.16 5.37
N PHE A 209 6.03 2.41 6.29
CA PHE A 209 6.26 2.27 7.71
C PHE A 209 5.46 1.11 8.29
N SER A 210 5.94 0.60 9.41
CA SER A 210 5.25 -0.37 10.25
C SER A 210 5.42 0.01 11.72
N LYS A 211 4.72 -0.69 12.60
CA LYS A 211 4.85 -0.54 14.06
C LYS A 211 6.25 -0.86 14.62
N HIS A 212 7.14 -1.40 13.80
CA HIS A 212 8.52 -1.69 14.19
C HIS A 212 9.50 -0.57 13.88
N ASN A 213 9.06 0.44 13.11
CA ASN A 213 9.93 1.56 12.78
C ASN A 213 10.07 2.53 13.95
N THR A 214 11.16 3.30 13.95
CA THR A 214 11.48 4.28 14.99
C THR A 214 11.83 5.65 14.42
N THR A 215 11.77 6.70 15.25
CA THR A 215 12.20 8.04 14.84
C THR A 215 13.70 8.10 14.57
N GLN A 216 14.52 7.30 15.28
CA GLN A 216 15.96 7.22 15.06
C GLN A 216 16.31 6.63 13.69
N GLU A 217 15.53 5.65 13.21
CA GLU A 217 15.65 5.16 11.83
C GLU A 217 15.32 6.27 10.83
N ILE A 218 14.29 7.07 11.09
CA ILE A 218 13.96 8.23 10.25
C ILE A 218 15.11 9.24 10.25
N ASP A 219 15.68 9.57 11.42
CA ASP A 219 16.82 10.49 11.52
C ASP A 219 18.00 9.97 10.68
N THR A 220 18.26 8.66 10.72
CA THR A 220 19.28 8.01 9.89
C THR A 220 19.00 8.20 8.39
N VAL A 221 17.74 8.03 7.97
CA VAL A 221 17.33 8.28 6.57
C VAL A 221 17.58 9.74 6.19
N ILE A 222 17.22 10.69 7.05
CA ILE A 222 17.39 12.12 6.79
C ILE A 222 18.87 12.50 6.67
N GLU A 223 19.73 12.00 7.55
CA GLU A 223 21.18 12.22 7.47
C GLU A 223 21.77 11.66 6.18
N GLN A 224 21.35 10.48 5.74
CA GLN A 224 21.79 9.95 4.45
C GLN A 224 21.30 10.80 3.28
N LEU A 225 20.03 11.19 3.27
CA LEU A 225 19.48 12.01 2.20
C LEU A 225 20.19 13.37 2.06
N LYS A 226 20.59 14.01 3.17
CA LYS A 226 21.40 15.25 3.16
C LYS A 226 22.75 15.13 2.48
N THR A 227 23.32 13.92 2.41
CA THR A 227 24.61 13.68 1.75
C THR A 227 24.47 13.34 0.28
N ILE A 228 23.31 12.82 -0.12
CA ILE A 228 23.02 12.36 -1.49
C ILE A 228 22.36 13.46 -2.35
N ILE A 229 21.56 14.32 -1.74
CA ILE A 229 20.72 15.35 -2.38
C ILE A 229 21.21 16.74 -1.96
#